data_AF-A0A3M1THN3-F1
#
_entry.id   AF-A0A3M1THN3-F1
#
_cell.length_a   1.000
_cell.length_b   1.000
_cell.length_c   1.000
_cell.angle_alpha   90.00
_cell.angle_beta   90.00
_cell.angle_gamma   90.00
#
_symmetry.space_group_name_H-M   'P 1'
#
loop_
_entity.id
_entity.type
_entity.pdbx_description
1 polymer ?
#
loop_
_entity_poly.entity_id
_entity_poly.type
_entity_poly.pdbx_seq_one_letter_code
_entity_poly.pdbx_strand_id
1 'polypeptide(L)'
;MPSFGVRVYKEYLNFACSHFLIFSDGTREPLHGHNYQVRVELRGGIGAGDMVLDLCRLKPIVKQACDELDHRLLLPGRNPRLEVVEGEEVCEARYLPPGGQAERFVVPRKDVRVLPIANTSTERLAEYLGARLRAPVLAAAAGTPLETLTVEVEEAGGQCGLYQLELAGGR
;
A
#
# COMPACT_ATOMS: atom_id res chain seq x y z
N MET A 1 11.33 28.78 2.58
CA MET A 1 10.22 29.13 1.68
C MET A 1 8.94 28.53 2.26
N PRO A 2 7.75 29.12 2.05
CA PRO A 2 6.50 28.50 2.46
C PRO A 2 6.28 27.19 1.68
N SER A 3 5.69 26.19 2.33
CA SER A 3 5.31 24.90 1.73
C SER A 3 3.79 24.74 1.84
N PHE A 4 3.17 24.30 0.74
CA PHE A 4 1.74 24.11 0.61
C PHE A 4 1.43 22.63 0.56
N GLY A 5 0.18 22.24 0.83
CA GLY A 5 -0.21 20.84 0.79
C GLY A 5 -1.65 20.59 0.37
N VAL A 6 -1.86 19.42 -0.20
CA VAL A 6 -3.19 18.89 -0.52
C VAL A 6 -3.32 17.51 0.10
N ARG A 7 -4.49 17.22 0.67
CA ARG A 7 -4.81 15.92 1.26
C ARG A 7 -6.11 15.40 0.68
N VAL A 8 -6.14 14.12 0.31
CA VAL A 8 -7.33 13.45 -0.19
C VAL A 8 -7.65 12.23 0.67
N TYR A 9 -8.90 12.18 1.11
CA TYR A 9 -9.50 11.09 1.87
C TYR A 9 -10.97 11.03 1.43
N LYS A 10 -11.32 10.01 0.67
CA LYS A 10 -12.66 9.80 0.13
C LYS A 10 -13.06 8.36 0.34
N GLU A 11 -14.33 8.12 0.63
CA GLU A 11 -14.86 6.78 0.93
C GLU A 11 -14.45 5.76 -0.13
N TYR A 12 -14.49 6.10 -1.42
CA TYR A 12 -14.10 5.19 -2.51
C TYR A 12 -12.59 4.94 -2.65
N LEU A 13 -11.72 5.63 -1.91
CA LEU A 13 -10.29 5.36 -1.86
C LEU A 13 -10.00 4.29 -0.81
N ASN A 14 -10.59 3.13 -1.02
CA ASN A 14 -10.51 1.98 -0.12
C ASN A 14 -10.19 0.71 -0.91
N PHE A 15 -9.80 -0.35 -0.21
CA PHE A 15 -9.73 -1.70 -0.76
C PHE A 15 -10.10 -2.73 0.32
N ALA A 16 -10.90 -3.72 -0.05
CA ALA A 16 -11.28 -4.83 0.82
C ALA A 16 -10.43 -6.05 0.49
N CYS A 17 -9.65 -6.56 1.45
CA CYS A 17 -8.76 -7.69 1.19
C CYS A 17 -8.61 -8.60 2.40
N SER A 18 -8.12 -9.82 2.15
CA SER A 18 -7.70 -10.75 3.19
C SER A 18 -6.19 -10.71 3.37
N HIS A 19 -5.73 -10.96 4.59
CA HIS A 19 -4.31 -11.02 4.92
C HIS A 19 -4.07 -11.80 6.23
N PHE A 20 -2.81 -11.96 6.59
CA PHE A 20 -2.38 -12.31 7.94
C PHE A 20 -0.98 -11.74 8.16
N LEU A 21 -0.69 -11.35 9.39
CA LEU A 21 0.62 -10.97 9.86
C LEU A 21 1.39 -12.19 10.35
N ILE A 22 2.72 -12.12 10.16
CA ILE A 22 3.68 -12.96 10.86
C ILE A 22 4.42 -12.05 11.86
N PHE A 23 4.30 -12.32 13.14
CA PHE A 23 4.87 -11.52 14.22
C PHE A 23 6.38 -11.77 14.40
N SER A 24 7.02 -10.95 15.23
CA SER A 24 8.46 -11.00 15.48
C SER A 24 8.92 -12.29 16.15
N ASP A 25 8.07 -12.91 16.97
CA ASP A 25 8.30 -14.24 17.55
C ASP A 25 8.17 -15.37 16.52
N GLY A 26 7.73 -15.02 15.31
CA GLY A 26 7.53 -15.92 14.18
C GLY A 26 6.15 -16.55 14.13
N THR A 27 5.26 -16.28 15.09
CA THR A 27 3.87 -16.75 15.05
C THR A 27 3.07 -16.01 13.98
N ARG A 28 2.01 -16.65 13.47
CA ARG A 28 1.11 -16.10 12.45
C ARG A 28 -0.26 -15.95 13.07
N GLU A 29 -0.92 -14.82 12.81
CA GLU A 29 -2.34 -14.70 13.18
C GLU A 29 -3.24 -15.47 12.21
N PRO A 30 -4.48 -15.82 12.59
CA PRO A 30 -5.44 -16.41 11.67
C PRO A 30 -5.71 -15.52 10.45
N LEU A 31 -5.96 -16.17 9.29
CA LEU A 31 -6.40 -15.47 8.09
C LEU A 31 -7.71 -14.73 8.37
N HIS A 32 -7.75 -13.44 8.04
CA HIS A 32 -8.92 -12.60 8.15
C HIS A 32 -8.86 -11.50 7.08
N GLY A 33 -9.68 -10.45 7.19
CA GLY A 33 -9.63 -9.33 6.25
C GLY A 33 -10.20 -8.04 6.83
N HIS A 34 -9.96 -6.95 6.09
CA HIS A 34 -10.39 -5.59 6.45
C HIS A 34 -10.87 -4.82 5.23
N ASN A 35 -11.61 -3.74 5.49
CA ASN A 35 -11.92 -2.70 4.52
C ASN A 35 -10.96 -1.54 4.76
N TYR A 36 -9.80 -1.57 4.11
CA TYR A 36 -8.76 -0.57 4.32
C TYR A 36 -9.14 0.77 3.71
N GLN A 37 -8.95 1.86 4.44
CA GLN A 37 -9.14 3.22 3.93
C GLN A 37 -7.78 3.86 3.66
N VAL A 38 -7.61 4.45 2.47
CA VAL A 38 -6.37 5.12 2.04
C VAL A 38 -6.53 6.63 2.08
N ARG A 39 -5.55 7.31 2.68
CA ARG A 39 -5.40 8.77 2.63
C ARG A 39 -4.05 9.12 2.03
N VAL A 40 -4.02 10.17 1.21
CA VAL A 40 -2.80 10.65 0.58
C VAL A 40 -2.64 12.14 0.81
N GLU A 41 -1.46 12.55 1.25
CA GLU A 41 -1.03 13.94 1.33
C GLU A 41 0.17 14.19 0.41
N LEU A 42 0.14 15.32 -0.28
CA LEU A 42 1.29 15.87 -1.01
C LEU A 42 1.64 17.22 -0.41
N ARG A 43 2.94 17.48 -0.24
CA ARG A 43 3.46 18.81 0.08
C ARG A 43 4.44 19.29 -0.98
N GLY A 44 4.51 20.60 -1.19
CA GLY A 44 5.42 21.22 -2.14
C GLY A 44 5.07 22.67 -2.46
N GLY A 45 5.59 23.13 -3.59
CA GLY A 45 5.30 24.46 -4.12
C GLY A 45 3.93 24.55 -4.81
N ILE A 46 3.55 25.79 -5.14
CA ILE A 46 2.40 26.07 -5.99
C ILE A 46 2.85 26.06 -7.45
N GLY A 47 2.20 25.25 -8.27
CA GLY A 47 2.47 25.13 -9.69
C GLY A 47 1.41 25.80 -10.57
N ALA A 48 1.16 25.21 -11.73
CA ALA A 48 0.15 25.69 -12.67
C ALA A 48 -1.25 25.72 -12.04
N GLY A 49 -1.99 26.80 -12.28
CA GLY A 49 -3.36 26.95 -11.79
C GLY A 49 -3.48 27.28 -10.29
N ASP A 50 -2.40 27.77 -9.65
CA ASP A 50 -2.38 28.16 -8.24
C ASP A 50 -2.67 27.00 -7.25
N MET A 51 -2.18 25.80 -7.60
CA MET A 51 -2.38 24.57 -6.83
C MET A 51 -1.08 23.78 -6.68
N VAL A 52 -0.97 22.97 -5.62
CA VAL A 52 0.09 21.95 -5.47
C VAL A 52 -0.06 20.88 -6.55
N LEU A 53 -1.28 20.32 -6.67
CA LEU A 53 -1.64 19.35 -7.69
C LEU A 53 -3.17 19.32 -7.85
N ASP A 54 -3.64 19.23 -9.09
CA ASP A 54 -5.07 19.10 -9.38
C ASP A 54 -5.64 17.79 -8.81
N LEU A 55 -6.58 17.91 -7.87
CA LEU A 55 -7.24 16.76 -7.24
C LEU A 55 -8.00 15.88 -8.24
N CYS A 56 -8.46 16.41 -9.37
CA CYS A 56 -9.06 15.63 -10.46
C CYS A 56 -8.04 14.67 -11.11
N ARG A 57 -6.74 14.98 -11.02
CA ARG A 57 -5.64 14.10 -11.46
C ARG A 57 -5.17 13.17 -10.34
N LEU A 58 -5.17 13.63 -9.08
CA LEU A 58 -4.72 12.80 -7.95
C LEU A 58 -5.66 11.63 -7.67
N LYS A 59 -6.97 11.89 -7.60
CA LYS A 59 -7.97 10.89 -7.15
C LYS A 59 -7.95 9.61 -8.00
N PRO A 60 -7.93 9.66 -9.35
CA PRO A 60 -7.88 8.46 -10.17
C PRO A 60 -6.60 7.64 -9.96
N ILE A 61 -5.46 8.31 -9.74
CA ILE A 61 -4.18 7.64 -9.47
C ILE A 61 -4.25 6.85 -8.17
N VAL A 62 -4.76 7.46 -7.09
CA VAL A 62 -4.92 6.79 -5.80
C VAL A 62 -5.93 5.65 -5.92
N LYS A 63 -7.07 5.88 -6.59
CA LYS A 63 -8.10 4.86 -6.81
C LYS A 63 -7.55 3.64 -7.56
N GLN A 64 -6.79 3.86 -8.62
CA GLN A 64 -6.18 2.77 -9.39
C GLN A 64 -5.25 1.92 -8.52
N ALA A 65 -4.44 2.54 -7.65
CA ALA A 65 -3.57 1.81 -6.73
C ALA A 65 -4.35 0.97 -5.70
N CYS A 66 -5.48 1.48 -5.20
CA CYS A 66 -6.38 0.71 -4.34
C CYS A 66 -6.99 -0.49 -5.09
N ASP A 67 -7.44 -0.28 -6.33
CA ASP A 67 -8.09 -1.32 -7.14
C ASP A 67 -7.15 -2.48 -7.50
N GLU A 68 -5.84 -2.25 -7.50
CA GLU A 68 -4.85 -3.32 -7.66
C GLU A 68 -4.84 -4.31 -6.48
N LEU A 69 -5.22 -3.86 -5.28
CA LEU A 69 -5.26 -4.63 -4.03
C LEU A 69 -6.66 -5.17 -3.68
N ASP A 70 -7.70 -4.55 -4.22
CA ASP A 70 -9.09 -4.82 -3.88
C ASP A 70 -9.55 -6.25 -4.26
N HIS A 71 -10.31 -6.87 -3.36
CA HIS A 71 -10.80 -8.25 -3.44
C HIS A 71 -9.69 -9.28 -3.70
N ARG A 72 -8.60 -9.23 -2.92
CA ARG A 72 -7.48 -10.17 -3.02
C ARG A 72 -7.04 -10.69 -1.65
N LEU A 73 -6.35 -11.83 -1.64
CA LEU A 73 -5.45 -12.23 -0.55
C LEU A 73 -4.10 -11.56 -0.76
N LEU A 74 -3.68 -10.74 0.19
CA LEU A 74 -2.36 -10.10 0.18
C LEU A 74 -1.36 -10.99 0.91
N LEU A 75 -0.24 -11.31 0.25
CA LEU A 75 0.86 -12.08 0.84
C LEU A 75 2.16 -11.25 0.84
N PRO A 76 2.91 -11.21 1.96
CA PRO A 76 4.18 -10.50 2.04
C PRO A 76 5.31 -11.34 1.41
N GLY A 77 5.58 -11.12 0.12
CA GLY A 77 6.55 -11.89 -0.66
C GLY A 77 8.02 -11.72 -0.24
N ARG A 78 8.33 -10.80 0.68
CA ARG A 78 9.68 -10.66 1.27
C ARG A 78 9.76 -11.18 2.71
N ASN A 79 8.71 -11.82 3.22
CA ASN A 79 8.76 -12.38 4.57
C ASN A 79 9.60 -13.67 4.58
N PRO A 80 10.65 -13.78 5.41
CA PRO A 80 11.54 -14.94 5.44
C PRO A 80 10.87 -16.23 5.95
N ARG A 81 9.68 -16.12 6.57
CA ARG A 81 8.89 -17.27 7.05
C ARG A 81 7.72 -17.62 6.14
N LEU A 82 7.63 -17.00 4.97
CA LEU A 82 6.60 -17.30 3.98
C LEU A 82 7.24 -17.54 2.63
N GLU A 83 7.20 -18.79 2.17
CA GLU A 83 7.60 -19.14 0.82
C GLU A 83 6.37 -19.09 -0.08
N VAL A 84 6.47 -18.42 -1.22
CA VAL A 84 5.35 -18.26 -2.14
C VAL A 84 5.76 -18.71 -3.54
N VAL A 85 4.96 -19.57 -4.14
CA VAL A 85 5.11 -20.04 -5.52
C VAL A 85 3.87 -19.64 -6.30
N GLU A 86 4.05 -18.76 -7.28
CA GLU A 86 3.00 -18.30 -8.19
C GLU A 86 2.97 -19.21 -9.42
N GLY A 87 2.08 -20.22 -9.41
CA GLY A 87 1.78 -21.02 -10.60
C GLY A 87 0.82 -20.30 -11.55
N GLU A 88 0.53 -20.94 -12.69
CA GLU A 88 -0.41 -20.40 -13.70
C GLU A 88 -1.85 -20.32 -13.15
N GLU A 89 -2.34 -21.41 -12.54
CA GLU A 89 -3.72 -21.51 -12.05
C GLU A 89 -3.86 -21.19 -10.55
N VAL A 90 -2.84 -21.54 -9.76
CA VAL A 90 -2.87 -21.43 -8.29
C VAL A 90 -1.61 -20.76 -7.77
N CYS A 91 -1.76 -20.03 -6.66
CA CYS A 91 -0.67 -19.58 -5.83
C CYS A 91 -0.59 -20.46 -4.58
N GLU A 92 0.60 -20.98 -4.29
CA GLU A 92 0.88 -21.75 -3.08
C GLU A 92 1.72 -20.92 -2.12
N ALA A 93 1.26 -20.77 -0.89
CA ALA A 93 2.01 -20.12 0.17
C ALA A 93 2.28 -21.12 1.30
N ARG A 94 3.54 -21.22 1.73
CA ARG A 94 3.99 -22.09 2.80
C ARG A 94 4.54 -21.26 3.95
N TYR A 95 3.81 -21.22 5.06
CA TYR A 95 4.24 -20.56 6.29
C TYR A 95 5.09 -21.51 7.14
N LEU A 96 6.22 -21.02 7.64
CA LEU A 96 7.22 -21.77 8.38
C LEU A 96 7.25 -21.34 9.87
N PRO A 97 6.41 -21.96 10.73
CA PRO A 97 6.37 -21.62 12.15
C PRO A 97 7.67 -21.99 12.88
N PRO A 98 8.02 -21.29 13.97
CA PRO A 98 9.11 -21.71 14.85
C PRO A 98 8.82 -23.09 15.47
N GLY A 99 9.66 -24.08 15.16
CA GLY A 99 9.59 -25.42 15.79
C GLY A 99 8.35 -26.25 15.44
N GLY A 100 7.58 -25.86 14.41
CA GLY A 100 6.34 -26.52 14.00
C GLY A 100 6.39 -27.08 12.58
N GLN A 101 5.28 -27.71 12.17
CA GLN A 101 5.09 -28.14 10.78
C GLN A 101 4.62 -26.97 9.93
N ALA A 102 5.07 -26.93 8.68
CA ALA A 102 4.67 -25.86 7.76
C ALA A 102 3.16 -25.90 7.47
N GLU A 103 2.52 -24.73 7.48
CA GLU A 103 1.12 -24.57 7.07
C GLU A 103 1.07 -24.18 5.58
N ARG A 104 0.15 -24.80 4.83
CA ARG A 104 0.03 -24.62 3.38
C ARG A 104 -1.30 -23.96 3.02
N PHE A 105 -1.23 -22.89 2.23
CA PHE A 105 -2.37 -22.21 1.63
C PHE A 105 -2.29 -22.38 0.11
N VAL A 106 -3.40 -22.82 -0.50
CA VAL A 106 -3.52 -22.93 -1.96
C VAL A 106 -4.75 -22.16 -2.39
N VAL A 107 -4.55 -21.12 -3.19
CA VAL A 107 -5.60 -20.17 -3.58
C VAL A 107 -5.47 -19.95 -5.09
N PRO A 108 -6.57 -19.74 -5.84
CA PRO A 108 -6.48 -19.41 -7.26
C PRO A 108 -5.54 -18.22 -7.50
N ARG A 109 -4.66 -18.32 -8.50
CA ARG A 109 -3.62 -17.32 -8.79
C ARG A 109 -4.21 -15.92 -8.97
N LYS A 110 -5.39 -15.83 -9.57
CA LYS A 110 -6.11 -14.58 -9.81
C LYS A 110 -6.54 -13.85 -8.53
N ASP A 111 -6.72 -14.58 -7.43
CA ASP A 111 -7.23 -14.07 -6.16
C ASP A 111 -6.11 -13.66 -5.20
N VAL A 112 -4.84 -13.89 -5.56
CA VAL A 112 -3.67 -13.56 -4.72
C VAL A 112 -2.86 -12.40 -5.30
N ARG A 113 -2.41 -11.52 -4.40
CA ARG A 113 -1.37 -10.52 -4.67
C ARG A 113 -0.18 -10.74 -3.76
N VAL A 114 0.93 -11.17 -4.35
CA VAL A 114 2.22 -11.26 -3.68
C VAL A 114 2.89 -9.89 -3.75
N LEU A 115 3.04 -9.25 -2.60
CA LEU A 115 3.54 -7.89 -2.50
C LEU A 115 5.04 -7.89 -2.15
N PRO A 116 5.85 -6.98 -2.72
CA PRO A 116 7.29 -6.87 -2.43
C PRO A 116 7.56 -6.20 -1.08
N ILE A 117 6.90 -6.65 -0.01
CA ILE A 117 6.99 -6.13 1.36
C ILE A 117 7.22 -7.27 2.35
N ALA A 118 7.77 -6.94 3.51
CA ALA A 118 8.15 -7.93 4.53
C ALA A 118 6.97 -8.42 5.38
N ASN A 119 5.89 -7.64 5.45
CA ASN A 119 4.65 -7.99 6.15
C ASN A 119 3.49 -7.21 5.55
N THR A 120 2.26 -7.64 5.80
CA THR A 120 1.03 -6.94 5.37
C THR A 120 0.45 -6.05 6.47
N SER A 121 1.32 -5.44 7.29
CA SER A 121 0.91 -4.44 8.28
C SER A 121 0.49 -3.15 7.60
N THR A 122 -0.29 -2.31 8.26
CA THR A 122 -0.76 -1.04 7.71
C THR A 122 0.40 -0.13 7.27
N GLU A 123 1.52 -0.09 8.00
CA GLU A 123 2.69 0.71 7.63
C GLU A 123 3.36 0.19 6.36
N ARG A 124 3.42 -1.13 6.19
CA ARG A 124 4.03 -1.75 4.99
C ARG A 124 3.12 -1.68 3.78
N LEU A 125 1.81 -1.73 3.97
CA LEU A 125 0.84 -1.42 2.93
C LEU A 125 0.92 0.06 2.52
N ALA A 126 1.10 0.98 3.46
CA ALA A 126 1.33 2.39 3.17
C ALA A 126 2.65 2.61 2.39
N GLU A 127 3.73 1.92 2.77
CA GLU A 127 5.00 1.92 2.01
C GLU A 127 4.81 1.42 0.57
N TYR A 128 4.14 0.28 0.40
CA TYR A 128 3.84 -0.27 -0.91
C TYR A 128 3.06 0.71 -1.78
N LEU A 129 1.96 1.26 -1.26
CA LEU A 129 1.14 2.24 -1.97
C LEU A 129 1.94 3.52 -2.28
N GLY A 130 2.75 4.03 -1.34
CA GLY A 130 3.64 5.17 -1.57
C GLY A 130 4.60 4.93 -2.75
N ALA A 131 5.19 3.74 -2.83
CA ALA A 131 6.03 3.35 -3.97
C ALA A 131 5.25 3.26 -5.29
N ARG A 132 4.01 2.73 -5.27
CA ARG A 132 3.13 2.67 -6.45
C ARG A 132 2.70 4.05 -6.95
N LEU A 133 2.46 4.98 -6.03
CA LEU A 133 1.94 6.32 -6.34
C LEU A 133 3.03 7.29 -6.80
N ARG A 134 4.29 7.09 -6.40
CA ARG A 134 5.40 8.04 -6.65
C ARG A 134 5.49 8.51 -8.10
N ALA A 135 5.66 7.60 -9.05
CA ALA A 135 5.90 7.98 -10.44
C ALA A 135 4.66 8.61 -11.12
N PRO A 136 3.44 8.04 -10.97
CA PRO A 136 2.22 8.68 -11.48
C PRO A 136 1.96 10.08 -10.90
N VAL A 137 2.21 10.27 -9.59
CA VAL A 137 2.06 11.57 -8.93
C VAL A 137 3.04 12.60 -9.49
N LEU A 138 4.32 12.24 -9.64
CA LEU A 138 5.32 13.15 -10.20
C LEU A 138 4.98 13.53 -11.66
N ALA A 139 4.51 12.56 -12.46
CA ALA A 139 4.03 12.83 -13.81
C ALA A 139 2.79 13.75 -13.80
N ALA A 140 1.88 13.57 -12.84
CA ALA A 140 0.71 14.41 -12.69
C ALA A 140 1.03 15.82 -12.20
N ALA A 141 2.12 16.00 -11.46
CA ALA A 141 2.57 17.31 -10.98
C ALA A 141 3.08 18.21 -12.12
N ALA A 142 3.38 17.66 -13.31
CA ALA A 142 3.79 18.40 -14.49
C ALA A 142 4.92 19.44 -14.24
N GLY A 143 5.88 19.08 -13.40
CA GLY A 143 7.02 19.94 -13.06
C GLY A 143 6.84 20.80 -11.81
N THR A 144 5.68 20.80 -11.15
CA THR A 144 5.53 21.41 -9.82
C THR A 144 6.49 20.71 -8.83
N PRO A 145 7.32 21.47 -8.10
CA PRO A 145 8.25 20.88 -7.13
C PRO A 145 7.46 20.31 -5.95
N LEU A 146 7.41 18.99 -5.86
CA LEU A 146 6.87 18.27 -4.72
C LEU A 146 8.01 17.91 -3.75
N GLU A 147 7.75 18.09 -2.47
CA GLU A 147 8.66 17.83 -1.36
C GLU A 147 8.38 16.47 -0.74
N THR A 148 7.12 16.18 -0.39
CA THR A 148 6.75 14.92 0.27
C THR A 148 5.48 14.30 -0.30
N LEU A 149 5.44 12.98 -0.27
CA LEU A 149 4.24 12.15 -0.44
C LEU A 149 4.05 11.33 0.84
N THR A 150 2.92 11.52 1.50
CA THR A 150 2.53 10.73 2.67
C THR A 150 1.33 9.89 2.32
N VAL A 151 1.41 8.59 2.61
CA VAL A 151 0.31 7.64 2.49
C VAL A 151 -0.04 7.13 3.88
N GLU A 152 -1.32 7.10 4.18
CA GLU A 152 -1.87 6.51 5.38
C GLU A 152 -2.85 5.41 4.98
N VAL A 153 -2.76 4.28 5.67
CA VAL A 153 -3.64 3.11 5.51
C VAL A 153 -4.27 2.81 6.86
N GLU A 154 -5.58 2.91 6.93
CA GLU A 154 -6.39 2.59 8.11
C GLU A 154 -7.04 1.22 7.95
N GLU A 155 -6.84 0.30 8.91
CA GLU A 155 -7.44 -1.04 8.88
C GLU A 155 -8.78 -1.11 9.61
N ALA A 156 -8.89 -0.35 10.70
CA ALA A 156 -10.09 -0.23 11.52
C ALA A 156 -10.15 1.22 12.06
N GLY A 157 -11.36 1.68 12.42
CA GLY A 157 -11.58 3.07 12.84
C GLY A 157 -10.61 3.53 13.93
N GLY A 158 -9.70 4.45 13.59
CA GLY A 158 -8.68 5.01 14.47
C GLY A 158 -7.35 4.25 14.52
N GLN A 159 -7.15 3.21 13.69
CA GLN A 159 -5.93 2.39 13.65
C GLN A 159 -5.26 2.50 12.27
N CYS A 160 -4.19 3.29 12.20
CA CYS A 160 -3.53 3.65 10.95
C CYS A 160 -2.03 3.35 10.95
N GLY A 161 -1.54 2.92 9.79
CA GLY A 161 -0.12 2.92 9.46
C GLY A 161 0.20 4.04 8.48
N LEU A 162 1.39 4.63 8.62
CA LEU A 162 1.83 5.77 7.81
C LEU A 162 3.17 5.49 7.15
N TYR A 163 3.32 6.02 5.94
CA TYR A 163 4.58 6.06 5.21
C TYR A 163 4.76 7.43 4.56
N GLN A 164 5.90 8.07 4.80
CA GLN A 164 6.29 9.32 4.15
C GLN A 164 7.52 9.10 3.28
N LEU A 165 7.43 9.56 2.04
CA LEU A 165 8.51 9.57 1.06
C LEU A 165 8.90 11.00 0.72
N GLU A 166 10.19 11.30 0.81
CA GLU A 166 10.77 12.53 0.27
C GLU A 166 10.86 12.44 -1.25
N LEU A 167 10.29 13.44 -1.94
CA LEU A 167 10.30 13.61 -3.37
C LEU A 167 11.38 14.64 -3.69
N ALA A 168 12.41 14.26 -4.45
CA ALA A 168 13.64 15.04 -4.62
C ALA A 168 13.50 16.34 -5.45
N GLY A 169 12.33 17.00 -5.44
CA GLY A 169 12.07 18.28 -6.12
C GLY A 169 12.45 19.52 -5.33
N GLY A 170 13.07 19.38 -4.15
CA GLY A 170 13.42 20.49 -3.27
C GLY A 170 14.90 20.85 -3.24
N ARG A 171 15.45 21.36 -4.35
CA ARG A 171 16.56 22.36 -4.36
C ARG A 171 16.44 23.26 -5.58
#